data_AF-A0A6P2NR00-F1
#
_entry.id   AF-A0A6P2NR00-F1
#
_cell.length_a   1.000
_cell.length_b   1.000
_cell.length_c   1.000
_cell.angle_alpha   90.00
_cell.angle_beta   90.00
_cell.angle_gamma   90.00
#
_symmetry.space_group_name_H-M   'P 1'
#
loop_
_entity.id
_entity.type
_entity.pdbx_description
1 polymer ?
#
loop_
_entity_poly.entity_id
_entity_poly.type
_entity_poly.pdbx_seq_one_letter_code
_entity_poly.pdbx_strand_id
1 'polypeptide(L)'
;MRLMPVVVFAFFTGLLAIYRLQSTTITPQTQVLQAVQSGQTFIAYANAVAVFLKSNPSFVGTVSAPQLAAQGTPFSAPFLASAGNAVTPFGAAGRTITTYALLPAGAINTIVSATGGDAAYGLSSGTTWTSVAPGSSAQALATSVPNGSVVSVIQIGL
;
A
#
# COMPACT_ATOMS: atom_id res chain seq x y z
N MET A 1 -30.30 28.48 38.01
CA MET A 1 -30.68 27.45 37.00
C MET A 1 -30.03 27.71 35.63
N ARG A 2 -28.72 28.05 35.57
CA ARG A 2 -28.01 28.45 34.33
C ARG A 2 -26.85 27.51 33.91
N LEU A 3 -26.59 26.45 34.68
CA LEU A 3 -25.46 25.53 34.45
C LEU A 3 -25.84 24.23 33.71
N MET A 4 -27.14 23.94 33.57
CA MET A 4 -27.65 22.72 32.92
C MET A 4 -27.20 22.55 31.45
N PRO A 5 -27.18 23.60 30.60
CA PRO A 5 -26.80 23.44 29.19
C PRO A 5 -25.33 23.01 29.00
N VAL A 6 -24.43 23.50 29.87
CA VAL A 6 -22.99 23.22 29.77
C VAL A 6 -22.68 21.77 30.15
N VAL A 7 -23.37 21.24 31.15
CA VAL A 7 -23.21 19.84 31.59
C VAL A 7 -23.69 18.87 30.50
N VAL A 8 -24.82 19.19 29.85
CA VAL A 8 -25.34 18.38 28.73
C VAL A 8 -24.36 18.38 27.56
N PHE A 9 -23.81 19.54 27.19
CA PHE A 9 -22.85 19.63 26.08
C PHE A 9 -21.55 18.86 26.37
N ALA A 10 -21.02 18.95 27.60
CA ALA A 10 -19.85 18.18 28.03
C ALA A 10 -20.09 16.67 28.03
N PHE A 11 -21.32 16.23 28.34
CA PHE A 11 -21.68 14.81 28.32
C PHE A 11 -21.74 14.25 26.89
N PHE A 12 -22.30 15.01 25.95
CA PHE A 12 -22.36 14.60 24.54
C PHE A 12 -20.97 14.58 23.87
N THR A 13 -20.10 15.55 24.19
CA THR A 13 -18.72 15.54 23.68
C THR A 13 -17.88 14.41 24.29
N GLY A 14 -18.09 14.09 25.57
CA GLY A 14 -17.49 12.93 26.23
C GLY A 14 -17.92 11.61 25.59
N LEU A 15 -19.21 11.43 25.32
CA LEU A 15 -19.74 10.25 24.63
C LEU A 15 -19.20 10.11 23.20
N LEU A 16 -19.10 11.21 22.44
CA LEU A 16 -18.49 11.21 21.11
C LEU A 16 -17.00 10.86 21.13
N ALA A 17 -16.26 11.33 22.13
CA ALA A 17 -14.85 10.98 22.32
C ALA A 17 -14.68 9.50 22.70
N ILE A 18 -15.52 8.99 23.60
CA ILE A 18 -15.55 7.57 23.99
C ILE A 18 -15.96 6.69 22.80
N TYR A 19 -16.93 7.10 21.99
CA TYR A 19 -17.35 6.35 20.81
C TYR A 19 -16.24 6.30 19.75
N ARG A 20 -15.53 7.41 19.53
CA ARG A 20 -14.33 7.44 18.68
C ARG A 20 -13.22 6.55 19.22
N LEU A 21 -12.97 6.57 20.54
CA LEU A 21 -11.97 5.72 21.18
C LEU A 21 -12.36 4.25 21.13
N GLN A 22 -13.61 3.91 21.41
CA GLN A 22 -14.12 2.54 21.32
C GLN A 22 -14.03 2.04 19.88
N SER A 23 -14.38 2.85 18.88
CA SER A 23 -14.26 2.48 17.47
C SER A 23 -12.83 2.14 17.03
N THR A 24 -11.80 2.75 17.64
CA THR A 24 -10.39 2.36 17.43
C THR A 24 -9.94 1.17 18.29
N THR A 25 -10.68 0.83 19.35
CA THR A 25 -10.32 -0.24 20.30
C THR A 25 -10.94 -1.61 19.95
N ILE A 26 -11.95 -1.68 19.07
CA ILE A 26 -12.57 -2.98 18.68
C ILE A 26 -11.66 -3.78 17.72
N THR A 27 -10.67 -3.16 17.10
CA THR A 27 -9.66 -3.89 16.31
C THR A 27 -8.60 -4.46 17.24
N PRO A 28 -8.39 -5.79 17.30
CA PRO A 28 -7.35 -6.38 18.12
C PRO A 28 -5.99 -5.74 17.83
N GLN A 29 -5.24 -5.32 18.84
CA GLN A 29 -3.93 -4.67 18.68
C GLN A 29 -2.96 -5.51 17.83
N THR A 30 -3.10 -6.84 17.87
CA THR A 30 -2.35 -7.78 17.03
C THR A 30 -2.64 -7.62 15.53
N GLN A 31 -3.91 -7.36 15.15
CA GLN A 31 -4.27 -7.09 13.75
C GLN A 31 -3.72 -5.76 13.26
N VAL A 32 -3.73 -4.74 14.12
CA VAL A 32 -3.12 -3.43 13.80
C VAL A 32 -1.62 -3.59 13.58
N LEU A 33 -0.92 -4.29 14.48
CA LEU A 33 0.51 -4.56 14.34
C LEU A 33 0.83 -5.34 13.07
N GLN A 34 0.02 -6.36 12.75
CA GLN A 34 0.19 -7.16 11.53
C GLN A 34 0.00 -6.32 10.26
N ALA A 35 -1.00 -5.44 10.22
CA ALA A 35 -1.22 -4.52 9.11
C ALA A 35 -0.04 -3.55 8.93
N VAL A 36 0.49 -3.02 10.05
CA VAL A 36 1.66 -2.13 10.03
C VAL A 36 2.89 -2.85 9.49
N GLN A 37 3.20 -4.04 10.01
CA GLN A 37 4.35 -4.85 9.56
C GLN A 37 4.23 -5.23 8.08
N SER A 38 3.03 -5.62 7.65
CA SER A 38 2.76 -6.00 6.26
C SER A 38 2.91 -4.80 5.30
N GLY A 39 2.43 -3.62 5.71
CA GLY A 39 2.58 -2.39 4.94
C GLY A 39 4.05 -1.96 4.78
N GLN A 40 4.83 -2.01 5.86
CA GLN A 40 6.27 -1.72 5.82
C GLN A 40 7.04 -2.73 4.96
N THR A 41 6.68 -4.01 5.06
CA THR A 41 7.29 -5.08 4.24
C THR A 41 6.99 -4.86 2.75
N PHE A 42 5.77 -4.42 2.41
CA PHE A 42 5.42 -4.08 1.03
C PHE A 42 6.22 -2.88 0.49
N ILE A 43 6.42 -1.84 1.29
CA ILE A 43 7.28 -0.70 0.89
C ILE A 43 8.71 -1.18 0.63
N ALA A 44 9.27 -2.00 1.52
CA ALA A 44 10.60 -2.59 1.33
C ALA A 44 10.67 -3.43 0.05
N TYR A 45 9.62 -4.20 -0.26
CA TYR A 45 9.51 -4.98 -1.49
C TYR A 45 9.46 -4.12 -2.75
N ALA A 46 8.61 -3.08 -2.77
CA ALA A 46 8.54 -2.13 -3.88
C ALA A 46 9.90 -1.44 -4.12
N ASN A 47 10.57 -1.03 -3.04
CA ASN A 47 11.90 -0.44 -3.11
C ASN A 47 12.95 -1.42 -3.63
N ALA A 48 12.95 -2.68 -3.19
CA ALA A 48 13.89 -3.69 -3.69
C ALA A 48 13.74 -3.92 -5.20
N VAL A 49 12.49 -3.96 -5.71
CA VAL A 49 12.22 -4.04 -7.16
C VAL A 49 12.76 -2.79 -7.87
N ALA A 50 12.50 -1.59 -7.35
CA ALA A 50 12.99 -0.35 -7.94
C ALA A 50 14.53 -0.28 -7.97
N VAL A 51 15.21 -0.69 -6.90
CA VAL A 51 16.68 -0.74 -6.82
C VAL A 51 17.25 -1.74 -7.83
N PHE A 52 16.65 -2.93 -7.94
CA PHE A 52 17.05 -3.91 -8.96
C PHE A 52 16.97 -3.31 -10.37
N LEU A 53 15.91 -2.57 -10.67
CA LEU A 53 15.68 -1.97 -12.00
C LEU A 53 16.54 -0.74 -12.28
N LYS A 54 17.04 -0.07 -11.24
CA LYS A 54 18.07 0.97 -11.36
C LYS A 54 19.40 0.37 -11.83
N SER A 55 19.76 -0.81 -11.33
CA SER A 55 20.95 -1.55 -11.77
C SER A 55 20.75 -2.31 -13.08
N ASN A 56 19.50 -2.55 -13.49
CA ASN A 56 19.13 -3.28 -14.70
C ASN A 56 18.13 -2.47 -15.56
N PRO A 57 18.60 -1.45 -16.28
CA PRO A 57 17.74 -0.47 -16.94
C PRO A 57 16.99 -0.99 -18.18
N SER A 58 17.38 -2.14 -18.74
CA SER A 58 16.69 -2.79 -19.86
C SER A 58 15.80 -3.95 -19.44
N PHE A 59 15.73 -4.27 -18.14
CA PHE A 59 14.97 -5.43 -17.67
C PHE A 59 13.47 -5.23 -17.84
N VAL A 60 12.82 -6.28 -18.36
CA VAL A 60 11.37 -6.45 -18.54
C VAL A 60 11.02 -7.86 -18.06
N GLY A 61 9.87 -8.01 -17.42
CA GLY A 61 9.41 -9.28 -16.85
C GLY A 61 9.30 -9.23 -15.32
N THR A 62 9.40 -10.39 -14.69
CA THR A 62 9.25 -10.55 -13.24
C THR A 62 10.62 -10.65 -12.59
N VAL A 63 10.86 -9.84 -11.55
CA VAL A 63 12.07 -9.95 -10.72
C VAL A 63 11.88 -11.10 -9.73
N SER A 64 12.75 -12.11 -9.81
CA SER A 64 12.64 -13.30 -8.96
C SER A 64 13.01 -13.02 -7.50
N ALA A 65 12.50 -13.85 -6.58
CA ALA A 65 12.82 -13.74 -5.16
C ALA A 65 14.33 -13.76 -4.84
N PRO A 66 15.18 -14.60 -5.48
CA PRO A 66 16.62 -14.55 -5.29
C PRO A 66 17.24 -13.21 -5.71
N GLN A 67 16.77 -12.61 -6.80
CA GLN A 67 17.26 -11.30 -7.28
C GLN A 67 16.89 -10.17 -6.31
N LEU A 68 15.71 -10.26 -5.67
CA LEU A 68 15.27 -9.32 -4.64
C LEU A 68 16.03 -9.50 -3.32
N ALA A 69 16.30 -10.74 -2.92
CA ALA A 69 17.09 -11.03 -1.73
C ALA A 69 18.51 -10.43 -1.83
N ALA A 70 19.08 -10.41 -3.04
CA ALA A 70 20.35 -9.75 -3.31
C ALA A 70 20.34 -8.22 -3.13
N GLN A 71 19.16 -7.58 -3.06
CA GLN A 71 19.03 -6.13 -2.81
C GLN A 71 19.00 -5.76 -1.33
N GLY A 72 19.11 -6.73 -0.41
CA GLY A 72 19.42 -6.46 1.00
C GLY A 72 18.42 -6.99 2.04
N THR A 73 17.24 -7.50 1.66
CA THR A 73 16.36 -8.16 2.63
C THR A 73 15.66 -9.37 2.00
N PRO A 74 15.88 -10.59 2.53
CA PRO A 74 15.09 -11.74 2.11
C PRO A 74 13.65 -11.56 2.61
N PHE A 75 12.70 -11.64 1.69
CA PHE A 75 11.28 -11.65 2.02
C PHE A 75 10.85 -13.04 2.47
N SER A 76 9.91 -13.12 3.41
CA SER A 76 9.40 -14.39 3.90
C SER A 76 8.63 -15.13 2.79
N ALA A 77 8.71 -16.46 2.77
CA ALA A 77 7.96 -17.27 1.79
C ALA A 77 6.44 -17.01 1.81
N PRO A 78 5.77 -16.84 2.99
CA PRO A 78 4.36 -16.48 3.03
C PRO A 78 4.06 -15.12 2.38
N PHE A 79 4.92 -14.12 2.56
CA PHE A 79 4.74 -12.82 1.91
C PHE A 79 4.88 -12.96 0.39
N LEU A 80 5.92 -13.65 -0.08
CA LEU A 80 6.17 -13.89 -1.50
C LEU A 80 5.07 -14.72 -2.20
N ALA A 81 4.31 -15.53 -1.45
CA ALA A 81 3.15 -16.24 -1.99
C ALA A 81 1.96 -15.29 -2.27
N SER A 82 1.88 -14.17 -1.56
CA SER A 82 0.83 -13.15 -1.69
C SER A 82 1.25 -11.91 -2.48
N ALA A 83 2.54 -11.79 -2.78
CA ALA A 83 3.16 -10.64 -3.44
C ALA A 83 3.65 -11.01 -4.84
N GLY A 84 3.71 -10.02 -5.72
CA GLY A 84 4.25 -10.19 -7.05
C GLY A 84 4.65 -8.87 -7.67
N ASN A 85 5.33 -8.96 -8.80
CA ASN A 85 5.77 -7.80 -9.55
C ASN A 85 5.84 -8.09 -11.05
N ALA A 86 5.59 -7.06 -11.85
CA ALA A 86 5.73 -7.10 -13.29
C ALA A 86 6.35 -5.80 -13.79
N VAL A 87 7.33 -5.93 -14.66
CA VAL A 87 7.95 -4.80 -15.36
C VAL A 87 7.56 -4.93 -16.82
N THR A 88 6.84 -3.94 -17.33
CA THR A 88 6.31 -3.94 -18.70
C THR A 88 6.89 -2.78 -19.49
N PRO A 89 7.11 -2.93 -20.81
CA PRO A 89 7.54 -1.82 -21.65
C PRO A 89 6.47 -0.73 -21.68
N PHE A 90 6.88 0.53 -21.73
CA PHE A 90 6.01 1.69 -21.85
C PHE A 90 6.62 2.72 -22.81
N GLY A 91 5.94 3.05 -23.90
CA GLY A 91 6.50 3.93 -24.93
C GLY A 91 7.73 3.33 -25.62
N ALA A 92 8.62 4.19 -26.13
CA ALA A 92 9.78 3.77 -26.92
C ALA A 92 10.96 3.24 -26.07
N ALA A 93 11.15 3.79 -24.87
CA ALA A 93 12.25 3.41 -23.97
C ALA A 93 11.84 3.36 -22.48
N GLY A 94 10.57 3.67 -22.18
CA GLY A 94 10.06 3.69 -20.82
C GLY A 94 9.61 2.31 -20.33
N ARG A 95 9.30 2.24 -19.05
CA ARG A 95 8.83 1.02 -18.38
C ARG A 95 7.79 1.36 -17.33
N THR A 96 6.78 0.51 -17.19
CA THR A 96 5.87 0.52 -16.05
C THR A 96 6.27 -0.59 -15.08
N ILE A 97 6.61 -0.21 -13.87
CA ILE A 97 6.93 -1.08 -12.75
C ILE A 97 5.65 -1.23 -11.93
N THR A 98 5.13 -2.45 -11.87
CA THR A 98 3.96 -2.77 -11.03
C THR A 98 4.41 -3.75 -9.96
N THR A 99 4.29 -3.38 -8.69
CA THR A 99 4.41 -4.29 -7.56
C THR A 99 3.07 -4.40 -6.87
N TYR A 100 2.73 -5.58 -6.36
CA TYR A 100 1.45 -5.81 -5.71
C TYR A 100 1.54 -6.85 -4.62
N ALA A 101 0.66 -6.75 -3.64
CA ALA A 101 0.50 -7.78 -2.62
C ALA A 101 -0.92 -7.79 -2.04
N LEU A 102 -1.42 -8.97 -1.70
CA LEU A 102 -2.65 -9.10 -0.92
C LEU A 102 -2.32 -8.90 0.56
N LEU A 103 -2.62 -7.71 1.09
CA LEU A 103 -2.27 -7.33 2.46
C LEU A 103 -3.50 -7.34 3.37
N PRO A 104 -3.33 -7.49 4.70
CA PRO A 104 -4.41 -7.32 5.65
C PRO A 104 -5.10 -5.96 5.54
N ALA A 105 -6.39 -5.91 5.87
CA ALA A 105 -7.14 -4.66 5.92
C ALA A 105 -6.42 -3.62 6.81
N GLY A 106 -6.34 -2.39 6.33
CA GLY A 106 -5.63 -1.30 7.02
C GLY A 106 -4.14 -1.16 6.70
N ALA A 107 -3.50 -2.16 6.06
CA ALA A 107 -2.08 -2.05 5.68
C ALA A 107 -1.82 -0.88 4.70
N ILE A 108 -2.78 -0.58 3.82
CA ILE A 108 -2.71 0.58 2.92
C ILE A 108 -2.60 1.90 3.68
N ASN A 109 -3.23 2.03 4.86
CA ASN A 109 -3.13 3.25 5.67
C ASN A 109 -1.73 3.43 6.24
N THR A 110 -1.08 2.33 6.63
CA THR A 110 0.34 2.37 7.02
C THR A 110 1.21 2.79 5.86
N ILE A 111 0.95 2.28 4.65
CA ILE A 111 1.72 2.65 3.46
C ILE A 111 1.57 4.14 3.18
N VAL A 112 0.34 4.64 3.11
CA VAL A 112 0.03 6.07 2.94
C VAL A 112 0.73 6.92 3.99
N SER A 113 0.66 6.51 5.27
CA SER A 113 1.31 7.24 6.35
C SER A 113 2.84 7.25 6.24
N ALA A 114 3.45 6.18 5.74
CA ALA A 114 4.90 6.03 5.65
C ALA A 114 5.48 6.68 4.38
N THR A 115 4.72 6.73 3.29
CA THR A 115 5.13 7.33 2.00
C THR A 115 4.69 8.77 1.84
N GLY A 116 3.92 9.31 2.80
CA GLY A 116 3.34 10.66 2.71
C GLY A 116 2.20 10.77 1.69
N GLY A 117 1.54 9.66 1.37
CA GLY A 117 0.45 9.63 0.38
C GLY A 117 0.91 9.70 -1.07
N ASP A 118 2.08 9.11 -1.37
CA ASP A 118 2.62 9.04 -2.72
C ASP A 118 1.59 8.42 -3.71
N ALA A 119 1.37 9.14 -4.81
CA ALA A 119 0.42 8.77 -5.86
C ALA A 119 0.78 7.45 -6.57
N ALA A 120 2.02 6.97 -6.44
CA ALA A 120 2.42 5.67 -6.95
C ALA A 120 1.69 4.50 -6.25
N TYR A 121 1.13 4.69 -5.06
CA TYR A 121 0.46 3.62 -4.30
C TYR A 121 -1.05 3.65 -4.46
N GLY A 122 -1.69 2.48 -4.40
CA GLY A 122 -3.13 2.36 -4.63
C GLY A 122 -3.70 0.98 -4.35
N LEU A 123 -4.94 0.78 -4.79
CA LEU A 123 -5.65 -0.49 -4.72
C LEU A 123 -6.00 -0.99 -6.12
N SER A 124 -5.80 -2.29 -6.35
CA SER A 124 -6.20 -2.98 -7.58
C SER A 124 -7.68 -3.40 -7.54
N SER A 125 -8.34 -3.29 -8.69
CA SER A 125 -9.65 -3.87 -8.98
C SER A 125 -9.58 -5.01 -10.02
N GLY A 126 -8.39 -5.58 -10.25
CA GLY A 126 -8.17 -6.64 -11.24
C GLY A 126 -7.31 -6.16 -12.42
N THR A 127 -7.93 -5.36 -13.28
CA THR A 127 -7.31 -4.81 -14.51
C THR A 127 -7.10 -3.30 -14.44
N THR A 128 -7.65 -2.64 -13.42
CA THR A 128 -7.40 -1.23 -13.14
C THR A 128 -6.95 -1.07 -11.70
N TRP A 129 -6.33 0.06 -11.40
CA TRP A 129 -5.98 0.46 -10.05
C TRP A 129 -6.36 1.91 -9.81
N THR A 130 -6.61 2.26 -8.55
CA THR A 130 -6.86 3.64 -8.15
C THR A 130 -5.81 4.05 -7.13
N SER A 131 -5.14 5.17 -7.40
CA SER A 131 -4.16 5.74 -6.49
C SER A 131 -4.83 6.24 -5.21
N VAL A 132 -4.08 6.20 -4.10
CA VAL A 132 -4.48 6.78 -2.82
C VAL A 132 -4.46 8.32 -2.81
N ALA A 133 -3.87 8.95 -3.83
CA ALA A 133 -3.81 10.39 -3.93
C ALA A 133 -5.22 11.00 -4.12
N PRO A 134 -5.55 12.12 -3.46
CA PRO A 134 -6.87 12.76 -3.59
C PRO A 134 -7.22 13.10 -5.04
N GLY A 135 -8.45 12.80 -5.46
CA GLY A 135 -8.95 13.10 -6.82
C GLY A 135 -8.49 12.13 -7.91
N SER A 136 -7.80 11.05 -7.54
CA SER A 136 -7.37 10.03 -8.51
C SER A 136 -8.54 9.27 -9.12
N SER A 137 -8.48 9.06 -10.43
CA SER A 137 -9.37 8.17 -11.17
C SER A 137 -8.76 6.78 -11.34
N ALA A 138 -9.58 5.80 -11.70
CA ALA A 138 -9.12 4.47 -12.03
C ALA A 138 -8.26 4.50 -13.31
N GLN A 139 -7.10 3.85 -13.25
CA GLN A 139 -6.13 3.75 -14.35
C GLN A 139 -5.92 2.29 -14.72
N ALA A 140 -5.66 2.01 -16.00
CA ALA A 140 -5.37 0.64 -16.44
C ALA A 140 -4.07 0.11 -15.84
N LEU A 141 -4.07 -1.16 -15.44
CA LEU A 141 -2.85 -1.89 -15.08
C LEU A 141 -2.24 -2.51 -16.34
N ALA A 142 -0.92 -2.46 -16.44
CA ALA A 142 -0.18 -3.12 -17.52
C ALA A 142 -0.09 -4.65 -17.35
N THR A 143 -0.52 -5.17 -16.21
CA THR A 143 -0.60 -6.60 -15.90
C THR A 143 -1.87 -6.90 -15.10
N SER A 144 -2.36 -8.14 -15.14
CA SER A 144 -3.46 -8.56 -14.26
C SER A 144 -2.97 -8.68 -12.82
N VAL A 145 -3.61 -7.97 -11.89
CA VAL A 145 -3.30 -8.01 -10.47
C VAL A 145 -4.53 -8.46 -9.71
N PRO A 146 -4.43 -9.40 -8.74
CA PRO A 146 -5.61 -9.83 -7.97
C PRO A 146 -6.39 -8.66 -7.36
N ASN A 147 -7.71 -8.72 -7.43
CA ASN A 147 -8.61 -7.71 -6.87
C ASN A 147 -8.38 -7.56 -5.36
N GLY A 148 -8.38 -6.31 -4.86
CA GLY A 148 -8.14 -5.99 -3.45
C GLY A 148 -6.67 -5.98 -3.05
N SER A 149 -5.75 -6.26 -3.99
CA SER A 149 -4.31 -6.11 -3.72
C SER A 149 -3.94 -4.65 -3.56
N VAL A 150 -3.02 -4.37 -2.65
CA VAL A 150 -2.30 -3.10 -2.64
C VAL A 150 -1.31 -3.13 -3.78
N VAL A 151 -1.20 -2.01 -4.50
CA VAL A 151 -0.29 -1.86 -5.64
C VAL A 151 0.62 -0.66 -5.47
N SER A 152 1.82 -0.75 -6.05
CA SER A 152 2.66 0.40 -6.39
C SER A 152 2.91 0.36 -7.89
N VAL A 153 2.59 1.46 -8.57
CA VAL A 153 2.75 1.61 -10.02
C VAL A 153 3.62 2.83 -10.28
N ILE A 154 4.78 2.58 -10.88
CA ILE A 154 5.76 3.61 -11.20
C ILE A 154 6.07 3.54 -12.69
N GLN A 155 5.90 4.66 -13.40
CA GLN A 155 6.31 4.79 -14.79
C GLN A 155 7.62 5.56 -14.86
N ILE A 156 8.59 5.03 -15.61
CA ILE A 156 9.91 5.64 -15.80
C ILE A 156 10.20 5.78 -17.30
N GLY A 157 10.94 6.83 -17.68
CA GLY A 157 11.40 7.05 -19.06
C GLY A 157 10.30 7.53 -20.02
N LEU A 158 9.49 8.50 -19.56
CA LEU A 158 8.53 9.24 -20.39
C LEU A 158 9.22 10.01 -21.53
#